data_AF-A0AAW7ADZ2-F1
#
_entry.id   AF-A0AAW7ADZ2-F1
#
_cell.length_a   1.000
_cell.length_b   1.000
_cell.length_c   1.000
_cell.angle_alpha   90.00
_cell.angle_beta   90.00
_cell.angle_gamma   90.00
#
_symmetry.space_group_name_H-M   'P 1'
#
loop_
_entity.id
_entity.type
_entity.pdbx_description
1 polymer ?
#
loop_
_entity_poly.entity_id
_entity_poly.type
_entity_poly.pdbx_seq_one_letter_code
_entity_poly.pdbx_strand_id
1 'polypeptide(L)'
;MKIFLIVATLVQLTLLSFSKYYRSIANDVLRNAVETKEADLLSSLDKFDYYSDLDNDLFLAAVTVWVMVLVVTKLKSISSTDMANLAICLPLFFNMILMSI
;
A
#
# COMPACT_ATOMS: atom_id res chain seq x y z
N MET A 1 -10.21 -20.28 8.40
CA MET A 1 -8.82 -19.79 8.23
C MET A 1 -8.46 -19.51 6.77
N LYS A 2 -8.67 -20.44 5.84
CA LYS A 2 -8.38 -20.22 4.40
C LYS A 2 -9.04 -18.97 3.82
N ILE A 3 -10.35 -18.80 4.04
CA ILE A 3 -11.10 -17.63 3.56
C ILE A 3 -10.53 -16.33 4.15
N PHE A 4 -10.24 -16.30 5.46
CA PHE A 4 -9.61 -15.13 6.10
C PHE A 4 -8.27 -14.78 5.45
N LEU A 5 -7.38 -15.77 5.24
CA LEU A 5 -6.08 -15.53 4.62
C LEU A 5 -6.21 -15.03 3.18
N ILE A 6 -7.13 -15.58 2.39
CA ILE A 6 -7.42 -15.10 1.03
C ILE A 6 -7.91 -13.65 1.06
N VAL A 7 -8.92 -13.36 1.88
CA VAL A 7 -9.51 -12.01 1.97
C VAL A 7 -8.47 -11.01 2.45
N ALA A 8 -7.70 -11.33 3.49
CA ALA A 8 -6.65 -10.46 4.00
C ALA A 8 -5.58 -10.18 2.93
N THR A 9 -5.18 -11.22 2.18
CA THR A 9 -4.22 -11.07 1.07
C THR A 9 -4.77 -10.15 -0.02
N LEU A 10 -6.03 -10.35 -0.45
CA LEU A 10 -6.66 -9.48 -1.45
C LEU A 10 -6.74 -8.04 -0.97
N VAL A 11 -7.16 -7.81 0.26
CA VAL A 11 -7.22 -6.48 0.88
C VAL A 11 -5.83 -5.83 0.88
N GLN A 12 -4.77 -6.55 1.27
CA GLN A 12 -3.41 -6.01 1.24
C GLN A 12 -2.96 -5.63 -0.17
N LEU A 13 -3.19 -6.49 -1.16
CA LEU A 13 -2.81 -6.21 -2.54
C LEU A 13 -3.54 -4.98 -3.08
N THR A 14 -4.83 -4.84 -2.77
CA THR A 14 -5.63 -3.65 -3.13
C THR A 14 -5.10 -2.39 -2.46
N LEU A 15 -4.83 -2.42 -1.15
CA LEU A 15 -4.30 -1.27 -0.42
C LEU A 15 -2.93 -0.84 -0.95
N LEU A 16 -2.02 -1.79 -1.20
CA LEU A 16 -0.70 -1.51 -1.77
C LEU A 16 -0.80 -0.94 -3.19
N SER A 17 -1.72 -1.46 -4.01
CA SER A 17 -1.95 -0.95 -5.37
C SER A 17 -2.47 0.49 -5.35
N PHE A 18 -3.42 0.79 -4.46
CA PHE A 18 -3.94 2.15 -4.32
C PHE A 18 -2.92 3.12 -3.73
N SER A 19 -2.14 2.69 -2.73
CA SER A 19 -1.01 3.48 -2.21
C SER A 19 -0.06 3.88 -3.34
N LYS A 20 0.37 2.92 -4.17
CA LYS A 20 1.23 3.19 -5.34
C LYS A 20 0.56 4.12 -6.35
N TYR A 21 -0.73 3.94 -6.61
CA TYR A 21 -1.50 4.79 -7.53
C TYR A 21 -1.52 6.25 -7.05
N TYR A 22 -1.82 6.51 -5.78
CA TYR A 22 -1.85 7.86 -5.24
C TYR A 22 -0.45 8.48 -5.15
N ARG A 23 0.59 7.70 -4.87
CA ARG A 23 1.98 8.16 -5.00
C ARG A 23 2.31 8.62 -6.42
N SER A 24 1.86 7.88 -7.44
CA SER A 24 2.06 8.28 -8.83
C SER A 24 1.37 9.62 -9.13
N ILE A 25 0.13 9.80 -8.66
CA ILE A 25 -0.58 11.07 -8.83
C ILE A 25 0.14 12.21 -8.11
N ALA A 26 0.58 12.00 -6.87
CA ALA A 26 1.33 13.01 -6.12
C ALA A 26 2.59 13.44 -6.91
N ASN A 27 3.35 12.47 -7.42
CA ASN A 27 4.54 12.76 -8.22
C ASN A 27 4.22 13.52 -9.51
N ASP A 28 3.14 13.16 -10.22
CA ASP A 28 2.71 13.88 -11.43
C ASP A 28 2.27 15.33 -11.10
N VAL A 29 1.54 15.52 -9.99
CA VAL A 29 1.16 16.87 -9.50
C VAL A 29 2.41 17.70 -9.19
N LEU A 30 3.39 17.12 -8.49
CA LEU A 30 4.64 17.81 -8.17
C LEU A 30 5.43 18.16 -9.42
N ARG A 31 5.53 17.23 -10.39
CA ARG A 31 6.22 17.48 -11.67
C ARG A 31 5.57 18.64 -12.42
N ASN A 32 4.24 18.63 -12.55
CA ASN A 32 3.51 19.68 -13.25
C ASN A 32 3.61 21.05 -12.55
N ALA A 33 3.66 21.06 -11.21
CA ALA A 33 3.85 22.28 -10.42
C ALA A 33 5.22 22.92 -10.70
N VAL A 34 6.27 22.10 -10.80
CA VAL A 34 7.64 22.56 -11.10
C VAL A 34 7.74 23.12 -12.53
N GLU A 35 7.00 22.54 -13.48
CA GLU A 35 7.02 22.96 -14.89
C GLU A 35 6.24 24.26 -15.17
N THR A 36 5.16 24.53 -14.43
CA THR A 36 4.24 25.68 -14.69
C THR A 36 4.63 26.98 -13.98
N LYS A 37 5.68 26.94 -13.15
CA LYS A 37 6.43 28.03 -12.51
C LYS A 37 5.76 29.19 -11.79
N GLU A 38 4.48 29.56 -11.91
CA GLU A 38 4.05 30.80 -11.20
C GLU A 38 2.55 31.01 -10.89
N ALA A 39 1.59 30.30 -11.49
CA ALA A 39 0.17 30.68 -11.29
C ALA A 39 -0.60 29.91 -10.20
N ASP A 40 -0.20 28.69 -9.83
CA ASP A 40 -1.02 27.84 -8.95
C ASP A 40 -0.20 26.89 -8.05
N LEU A 41 1.00 27.33 -7.64
CA LEU A 41 1.95 26.53 -6.87
C LEU A 41 1.37 26.05 -5.53
N LEU A 42 0.67 26.93 -4.80
CA LEU A 42 0.02 26.60 -3.51
C LEU A 42 -1.06 25.51 -3.68
N SER A 43 -1.95 25.68 -4.66
CA SER A 43 -2.98 24.69 -5.03
C SER A 43 -2.37 23.34 -5.43
N SER A 44 -1.20 23.36 -6.08
CA SER A 44 -0.50 22.13 -6.47
C SER A 44 0.19 21.45 -5.27
N LEU A 45 0.75 22.22 -4.34
CA LEU A 45 1.31 21.69 -3.09
C LEU A 45 0.22 21.07 -2.21
N ASP A 46 -0.94 21.72 -2.06
CA ASP A 46 -2.09 21.15 -1.33
C ASP A 46 -2.54 19.81 -1.93
N LYS A 47 -2.60 19.72 -3.26
CA LYS A 47 -2.93 18.45 -3.95
C LYS A 47 -1.85 17.40 -3.75
N PHE A 48 -0.58 17.78 -3.82
CA PHE A 48 0.54 16.88 -3.58
C PHE A 48 0.45 16.29 -2.16
N ASP A 49 0.29 17.14 -1.15
CA ASP A 49 0.17 16.72 0.25
C ASP A 49 -1.03 15.79 0.43
N TYR A 50 -2.19 16.13 -0.12
CA TYR A 50 -3.38 15.27 -0.06
C TYR A 50 -3.15 13.86 -0.65
N TYR A 51 -2.55 13.77 -1.83
CA TYR A 51 -2.30 12.46 -2.45
C TYR A 51 -1.14 11.70 -1.78
N SER A 52 -0.17 12.41 -1.23
CA SER A 52 0.92 11.85 -0.43
C SER A 52 0.39 11.26 0.89
N ASP A 53 -0.52 11.96 1.56
CA ASP A 53 -1.18 11.47 2.77
C ASP A 53 -2.03 10.23 2.48
N LEU A 54 -2.79 10.23 1.38
CA LEU A 54 -3.53 9.04 0.94
C LEU A 54 -2.62 7.84 0.68
N ASP A 55 -1.48 8.03 0.00
CA ASP A 55 -0.48 6.98 -0.18
C ASP A 55 -0.03 6.42 1.17
N ASN A 56 0.38 7.30 2.09
CA ASN A 56 0.88 6.92 3.39
C ASN A 56 -0.17 6.18 4.24
N ASP A 57 -1.40 6.67 4.29
CA ASP A 57 -2.50 6.06 5.04
C ASP A 57 -2.85 4.67 4.52
N LEU A 58 -2.90 4.51 3.19
CA LEU A 58 -3.18 3.21 2.57
C LEU A 58 -2.03 2.22 2.79
N PHE A 59 -0.78 2.69 2.73
CA PHE A 59 0.38 1.88 3.04
C PHE A 59 0.37 1.42 4.51
N LEU A 60 0.10 2.33 5.44
CA LEU A 60 -0.05 2.01 6.87
C LEU A 60 -1.19 1.02 7.12
N ALA A 61 -2.32 1.17 6.43
CA ALA A 61 -3.42 0.23 6.50
C ALA A 61 -3.00 -1.17 6.00
N ALA A 62 -2.26 -1.24 4.89
CA ALA A 62 -1.73 -2.50 4.36
C ALA A 62 -0.78 -3.21 5.35
N VAL A 63 0.13 -2.44 5.96
CA VAL A 63 1.05 -2.93 7.01
C VAL A 63 0.26 -3.43 8.22
N THR A 64 -0.78 -2.71 8.63
CA THR A 64 -1.65 -3.11 9.76
C THR A 64 -2.34 -4.44 9.50
N VAL A 65 -2.90 -4.63 8.29
CA VAL A 65 -3.50 -5.92 7.89
C VAL A 65 -2.44 -7.03 7.88
N TRP A 66 -1.22 -6.74 7.45
CA TRP A 66 -0.11 -7.70 7.47
C TRP A 66 0.28 -8.14 8.87
N VAL A 67 0.41 -7.21 9.81
CA VAL A 67 0.65 -7.52 11.23
C VAL A 67 -0.49 -8.37 11.80
N MET A 68 -1.75 -8.04 11.49
CA MET A 68 -2.91 -8.84 11.90
C MET A 68 -2.83 -10.28 11.37
N VAL A 69 -2.46 -10.47 10.10
CA VAL A 69 -2.28 -11.81 9.51
C VAL A 69 -1.19 -12.59 10.27
N LEU A 70 -0.07 -11.96 10.61
CA LEU A 70 0.99 -12.60 11.41
C LEU A 70 0.48 -13.03 12.78
N VAL A 71 -0.17 -12.13 13.50
CA VAL A 71 -0.70 -12.38 14.85
C VAL A 71 -1.71 -13.53 14.80
N VAL A 72 -2.68 -13.48 13.91
CA VAL A 72 -3.72 -14.52 13.77
C VAL A 72 -3.10 -15.87 13.39
N THR A 73 -2.13 -15.87 12.49
CA THR A 73 -1.41 -17.08 12.05
C THR A 73 -0.66 -17.74 13.21
N LYS A 74 0.01 -16.94 14.05
CA LYS A 74 0.71 -17.41 15.25
C LYS A 74 -0.26 -17.91 16.32
N LEU A 75 -1.31 -17.14 16.64
CA LEU A 75 -2.31 -17.53 17.64
C LEU A 75 -3.04 -18.82 17.26
N LYS A 76 -3.27 -19.05 15.97
CA LYS A 76 -3.93 -20.28 15.48
C LYS A 76 -2.95 -21.43 15.20
N SER A 77 -1.65 -21.25 15.43
CA SER A 77 -0.60 -22.27 15.18
C SER A 77 -0.63 -22.84 13.76
N ILE A 78 -0.99 -22.03 12.77
CA ILE A 78 -1.08 -22.44 11.35
C ILE A 78 0.08 -21.91 10.51
N SER A 79 1.15 -21.42 11.15
CA SER A 79 2.31 -20.82 10.48
C SER A 79 3.09 -21.80 9.60
N SER A 80 2.93 -23.11 9.78
CA SER A 80 3.58 -24.13 8.95
C SER A 80 2.80 -24.45 7.66
N THR A 81 1.63 -23.84 7.45
CA THR A 81 0.80 -24.12 6.26
C THR A 81 1.23 -23.27 5.07
N ASP A 82 1.27 -23.87 3.88
CA ASP A 82 1.60 -23.17 2.63
C ASP A 82 0.76 -21.92 2.42
N MET A 83 -0.52 -21.97 2.79
CA MET A 83 -1.44 -20.87 2.64
C MET A 83 -1.14 -19.69 3.57
N ALA A 84 -0.68 -19.97 4.80
CA ALA A 84 -0.23 -18.93 5.71
C ALA A 84 1.08 -18.30 5.24
N ASN A 85 2.02 -19.12 4.76
CA ASN A 85 3.27 -18.63 4.17
C ASN A 85 3.00 -17.73 2.95
N LEU A 86 2.09 -18.14 2.07
CA LEU A 86 1.67 -17.31 0.93
C LEU A 86 1.05 -15.99 1.38
N ALA A 87 0.12 -16.00 2.34
CA ALA A 87 -0.52 -14.78 2.83
C ALA A 87 0.45 -13.81 3.53
N ILE A 88 1.57 -14.30 4.07
CA ILE A 88 2.61 -13.47 4.67
C ILE A 88 3.59 -12.94 3.62
N CYS A 89 4.04 -13.80 2.72
CA CYS A 89 5.12 -13.49 1.78
C CYS A 89 4.63 -12.75 0.53
N LEU A 90 3.47 -13.12 -0.03
CA LEU A 90 2.98 -12.57 -1.29
C LEU A 90 2.81 -11.04 -1.25
N PRO A 91 2.24 -10.42 -0.20
CA PRO A 91 2.14 -8.96 -0.10
C PRO A 91 3.51 -8.27 -0.08
N LEU A 92 4.53 -8.89 0.56
CA LEU A 92 5.88 -8.35 0.61
C LEU A 92 6.53 -8.36 -0.78
N PHE A 93 6.44 -9.49 -1.49
CA PHE A 93 6.93 -9.60 -2.86
C PHE A 93 6.21 -8.62 -3.79
N PHE A 94 4.91 -8.47 -3.65
CA PHE A 94 4.13 -7.52 -4.43
C PHE A 94 4.57 -6.08 -4.17
N ASN A 95 4.76 -5.69 -2.91
CA ASN A 95 5.28 -4.37 -2.56
C ASN A 95 6.68 -4.11 -3.13
N MET A 96 7.58 -5.12 -3.11
CA MET A 96 8.90 -5.01 -3.74
C MET A 96 8.79 -4.72 -5.24
N ILE A 97 7.89 -5.42 -5.94
CA ILE A 97 7.63 -5.17 -7.37
C ILE A 97 7.12 -3.74 -7.57
N LEU A 98 6.15 -3.29 -6.78
CA LEU A 98 5.60 -1.94 -6.87
C LEU A 98 6.63 -0.83 -6.57
N MET A 99 7.62 -1.09 -5.71
CA MET A 99 8.70 -0.14 -5.41
C MET A 99 9.78 -0.11 -6.50
N SER A 100 9.92 -1.18 -7.28
CA SER A 100 10.92 -1.27 -8.36
C SER A 100 10.51 -0.56 -9.67
N ILE A 101 9.22 -0.22 -9.79
CA ILE A 101 8.61 0.51 -10.91
C ILE A 101 8.46 1.97 -10.52
#